data_AF-A0A9X3RLS7-F1
#
_entry.id   AF-A0A9X3RLS7-F1
#
_cell.length_a   1.000
_cell.length_b   1.000
_cell.length_c   1.000
_cell.angle_alpha   90.00
_cell.angle_beta   90.00
_cell.angle_gamma   90.00
#
_symmetry.space_group_name_H-M   'P 1'
#
loop_
_entity.id
_entity.type
_entity.pdbx_description
1 polymer ?
#
loop_
_entity_poly.entity_id
_entity_poly.type
_entity_poly.pdbx_seq_one_letter_code
_entity_poly.pdbx_strand_id
1 'polypeptide(L)' 'MFLLSLDEIDRVKRANGLSSLVDLERETGITRKTWRGAMNTREPKPAVLQALAALGARPNRILVCDEIATVTAA' A
#
# COMPACT_ATOMS: atom_id res chain seq x y z
N MET A 1 8.56 9.60 -10.23
CA MET A 1 8.73 8.26 -9.61
C MET A 1 7.37 7.64 -9.28
N PHE A 2 7.22 6.31 -9.31
CA PHE A 2 5.99 5.64 -8.84
C PHE A 2 6.05 5.40 -7.33
N LEU A 3 4.97 5.71 -6.64
CA LEU A 3 4.78 5.52 -5.21
C LEU A 3 3.55 4.66 -4.95
N LEU A 4 3.53 3.99 -3.80
CA LEU A 4 2.35 3.36 -3.26
C LEU A 4 1.32 4.42 -2.87
N SER A 5 0.07 4.16 -3.23
CA SER A 5 -1.09 4.93 -2.79
C SER A 5 -1.46 4.57 -1.36
N LEU A 6 -1.34 5.53 -0.44
CA LEU A 6 -1.73 5.33 0.96
C LEU A 6 -3.25 5.15 1.11
N ASP A 7 -4.04 5.88 0.30
CA ASP A 7 -5.50 5.75 0.29
C ASP A 7 -5.93 4.34 -0.11
N GLU A 8 -5.28 3.77 -1.12
CA GLU A 8 -5.57 2.41 -1.57
C GLU A 8 -5.11 1.37 -0.53
N ILE A 9 -3.97 1.57 0.11
CA ILE A 9 -3.51 0.72 1.22
C ILE A 9 -4.53 0.73 2.36
N ASP A 10 -5.01 1.91 2.77
CA ASP A 10 -5.99 2.02 3.84
C ASP A 10 -7.36 1.46 3.45
N ARG A 11 -7.76 1.60 2.18
CA ARG A 11 -8.97 0.95 1.66
C ARG A 11 -8.86 -0.58 1.71
N VAL A 12 -7.71 -1.14 1.32
CA VAL A 12 -7.45 -2.59 1.40
C VAL A 12 -7.48 -3.07 2.84
N LYS A 13 -6.84 -2.33 3.76
CA LYS A 13 -6.87 -2.63 5.19
C LYS A 13 -8.30 -2.66 5.73
N ARG A 14 -9.11 -1.63 5.46
CA ARG A 14 -10.52 -1.56 5.89
C ARG A 14 -11.36 -2.70 5.31
N ALA A 15 -11.18 -3.02 4.03
CA ALA A 15 -11.93 -4.09 3.37
C ALA A 15 -11.67 -5.48 3.98
N ASN A 16 -10.47 -5.70 4.53
CA ASN A 16 -10.08 -6.95 5.16
C ASN A 16 -10.10 -6.90 6.71
N GLY A 17 -10.63 -5.83 7.31
CA GLY A 17 -10.66 -5.67 8.77
C GLY A 17 -9.28 -5.55 9.44
N LEU A 18 -8.25 -5.19 8.68
CA LEU A 18 -6.87 -5.07 9.18
C LEU A 18 -6.66 -3.69 9.78
N SER A 19 -6.31 -3.63 11.06
CA SER A 19 -6.11 -2.36 11.77
C SER A 19 -4.64 -2.06 12.07
N SER A 20 -3.79 -3.10 12.07
CA SER A 20 -2.40 -2.99 12.48
C SER A 20 -1.42 -3.61 11.47
N LEU A 21 -0.15 -3.25 11.62
CA LEU A 21 0.94 -3.93 10.89
C LEU A 21 1.09 -5.40 11.29
N VAL A 22 0.67 -5.77 12.52
CA VAL A 22 0.66 -7.15 12.99
C VAL A 22 -0.36 -7.96 12.20
N ASP A 23 -1.54 -7.40 11.93
CA ASP A 23 -2.56 -8.06 11.13
C ASP A 23 -2.10 -8.24 9.68
N LEU A 24 -1.45 -7.22 9.11
CA LEU A 24 -0.86 -7.31 7.77
C LEU A 24 0.21 -8.40 7.68
N GLU A 25 1.09 -8.49 8.67
CA GLU A 25 2.11 -9.56 8.71
C GLU A 25 1.49 -10.94 8.83
N ARG A 26 0.47 -11.08 9.68
CA ARG A 26 -0.28 -12.34 9.84
C ARG A 26 -0.98 -12.76 8.55
N GLU A 27 -1.63 -11.82 7.86
CA GLU A 27 -2.44 -12.11 6.68
C GLU A 27 -1.60 -12.32 5.41
N THR A 28 -0.48 -11.60 5.29
CA THR A 28 0.32 -11.56 4.04
C THR A 28 1.64 -12.31 4.14
N GLY A 29 2.07 -12.71 5.35
CA GLY A 29 3.39 -13.29 5.60
C GLY A 29 4.56 -12.31 5.47
N ILE A 30 4.30 -11.05 5.10
CA ILE A 30 5.33 -10.02 4.97
C ILE A 30 5.61 -9.38 6.33
N THR A 31 6.88 -9.31 6.72
CA THR A 31 7.26 -8.78 8.04
C THR A 31 6.75 -7.35 8.28
N ARG A 32 6.42 -7.04 9.55
CA ARG A 32 6.11 -5.67 9.98
C ARG A 32 7.17 -4.64 9.57
N LYS A 33 8.45 -5.02 9.56
CA LYS A 33 9.56 -4.14 9.14
C LYS A 33 9.43 -3.74 7.67
N THR A 34 9.11 -4.71 6.80
CA THR A 34 8.88 -4.46 5.38
C THR A 34 7.66 -3.56 5.16
N TRP A 35 6.54 -3.85 5.84
CA TRP A 35 5.34 -3.02 5.78
C TRP A 35 5.59 -1.59 6.27
N ARG A 36 6.24 -1.43 7.43
CA ARG A 36 6.62 -0.11 7.96
C ARG A 36 7.51 0.65 6.98
N GLY A 37 8.50 -0.03 6.40
CA GLY A 37 9.36 0.57 5.37
C GLY A 37 8.55 1.05 4.17
N ALA A 38 7.69 0.19 3.62
CA ALA A 38 6.86 0.53 2.46
C ALA A 38 5.85 1.65 2.75
N MET A 39 5.29 1.75 3.96
CA MET A 39 4.39 2.87 4.32
C MET A 39 5.15 4.18 4.47
N ASN A 40 6.37 4.15 5.02
CA ASN A 40 7.17 5.35 5.24
C ASN A 40 7.80 5.87 3.94
N THR A 41 8.39 4.99 3.13
CA THR A 41 9.06 5.38 1.88
C THR A 41 8.10 5.44 0.70
N ARG A 42 6.92 4.82 0.82
CA ARG A 42 5.95 4.62 -0.26
C ARG A 42 6.56 3.93 -1.48
N GLU A 43 7.69 3.25 -1.31
CA GLU A 43 8.39 2.58 -2.40
C GLU A 43 7.61 1.32 -2.84
N PRO A 44 7.34 1.15 -4.13
CA PRO A 44 6.56 0.04 -4.66
C PRO A 44 7.37 -1.25 -4.71
N LYS A 45 7.58 -1.87 -3.55
CA LYS A 45 8.32 -3.14 -3.42
C LYS A 45 7.51 -4.30 -4.01
N PRO A 46 8.11 -5.21 -4.81
CA PRO A 46 7.39 -6.31 -5.46
C PRO A 46 6.56 -7.17 -4.50
N ALA A 47 7.14 -7.55 -3.35
CA ALA A 47 6.43 -8.34 -2.35
C ALA A 47 5.18 -7.63 -1.81
N VAL A 48 5.31 -6.32 -1.51
CA VAL A 48 4.20 -5.51 -0.98
C VAL A 48 3.11 -5.33 -2.03
N LEU A 49 3.47 -5.13 -3.29
CA LEU A 49 2.50 -5.07 -4.39
C LEU A 49 1.74 -6.38 -4.57
N GLN A 50 2.45 -7.52 -4.54
CA GLN A 50 1.81 -8.83 -4.63
C GLN A 50 0.86 -9.10 -3.47
N ALA A 51 1.27 -8.76 -2.23
CA ALA A 51 0.42 -8.88 -1.06
C ALA A 51 -0.82 -7.99 -1.16
N LEU A 52 -0.67 -6.74 -1.56
CA LEU A 52 -1.79 -5.83 -1.77
C LEU A 52 -2.73 -6.34 -2.87
N ALA A 53 -2.20 -6.86 -3.98
CA ALA A 53 -2.99 -7.47 -5.04
C ALA A 53 -3.78 -8.69 -4.53
N ALA A 54 -3.16 -9.56 -3.73
CA ALA A 54 -3.82 -10.69 -3.08
C ALA A 54 -4.94 -10.28 -2.13
N LEU A 55 -4.76 -9.15 -1.42
CA LEU A 55 -5.79 -8.54 -0.56
C LEU A 55 -6.85 -7.72 -1.33
N GLY A 56 -6.83 -7.77 -2.66
CA GLY A 56 -7.82 -7.13 -3.53
C GLY A 56 -7.56 -5.65 -3.83
N ALA A 57 -6.32 -5.19 -3.78
CA ALA A 57 -5.96 -3.84 -4.22
C ALA A 57 -6.33 -3.62 -5.70
N ARG A 58 -6.80 -2.42 -6.01
CA ARG A 58 -7.17 -2.01 -7.36
C ARG A 58 -5.90 -1.68 -8.16
N PRO A 59 -5.62 -2.37 -9.29
CA PRO A 59 -4.41 -2.14 -10.08
C PRO A 59 -4.28 -0.70 -10.57
N ASN A 60 -5.40 -0.05 -10.87
CA ASN A 60 -5.45 1.34 -11.32
C ASN A 60 -5.38 2.39 -10.18
N ARG A 61 -5.23 1.96 -8.92
CA ARG A 61 -5.13 2.87 -7.75
C ARG A 61 -3.96 2.59 -6.83
N ILE A 62 -3.29 1.44 -6.95
CA ILE A 62 -2.20 1.04 -6.04
C ILE A 62 -0.91 1.85 -6.25
N LEU A 63 -0.68 2.37 -7.47
CA LEU A 63 0.45 3.21 -7.81
C LEU A 63 0.00 4.63 -8.16
N VAL A 64 0.76 5.62 -7.67
CA VAL A 64 0.61 7.04 -8.01
C VAL A 64 1.95 7.61 -8.47
N CYS A 65 1.92 8.62 -9.34
CA CYS A 65 3.13 9.33 -9.75
C CYS A 65 3.43 10.47 -8.77
N ASP A 66 4.66 10.52 -8.27
CA ASP A 66 5.14 11.55 -7.35
C ASP A 66 5.01 12.98 -7.94
N GLU A 67 5.25 13.12 -9.24
CA GLU A 67 5.13 14.40 -9.96
C GLU A 67 3.68 14.91 -10.11
N ILE A 68 2.69 14.01 -10.00
CA ILE A 68 1.27 14.36 -10.17
C ILE A 68 0.60 14.70 -8.83
N ALA A 69 1.23 14.39 -7.70
CA ALA A 69 0.66 14.65 -6.37
C ALA A 69 0.44 16.15 -6.07
N THR A 70 0.98 17.05 -6.90
CA THR A 70 0.85 18.51 -6.76
C THR A 70 -0.32 19.11 -7.57
N VAL A 71 -1.03 18.35 -8.41
CA VAL A 71 -1.97 18.91 -9.42
C VAL A 71 -3.46 18.72 -9.10
N THR A 72 -3.84 18.59 -7.82
CA THR A 72 -5.26 18.65 -7.43
C THR A 72 -5.50 19.64 -6.30
N ALA A 73 -5.33 20.93 -6.64
CA ALA A 73 -5.96 22.06 -5.98
C ALA A 73 -5.98 23.25 -6.96
N ALA A 74 -6.93 23.25 -7.89
CA ALA A 74 -7.32 24.41 -8.70
C ALA A 74 -8.77 24.24 -9.16
#